data_AF-A0A7Y2BNE4-F1
#
_entry.id   AF-A0A7Y2BNE4-F1
#
_cell.length_a   1.000
_cell.length_b   1.000
_cell.length_c   1.000
_cell.angle_alpha   90.00
_cell.angle_beta   90.00
_cell.angle_gamma   90.00
#
_symmetry.space_group_name_H-M   'P 1'
#
loop_
_entity.id
_entity.type
_entity.pdbx_description
1 polymer ?
#
loop_
_entity_poly.entity_id
_entity_poly.type
_entity_poly.pdbx_seq_one_letter_code
_entity_poly.pdbx_strand_id
1 'polypeptide(L)'
;MIVLQPDGWSQPKGYSNGVMAEGRMVFVGGQIGWNGQQEFETDDFAGQVEQTLRNIVDVLAVAGGGPEHITRMTWYVVDKAEYLACQRELGAAYRKVIGNHFPAMALVQVVALVEDRAKVEIEATAVLPAG
;
A
#
# COMPACT_ATOMS: atom_id res chain seq x y z
N MET A 1 5.03 6.05 -15.91
CA MET A 1 4.08 4.98 -15.53
C MET A 1 2.80 5.16 -16.33
N ILE A 2 2.21 4.08 -16.82
CA ILE A 2 0.97 4.09 -17.62
C ILE A 2 -0.03 3.12 -16.97
N VAL A 3 -1.25 3.59 -16.70
CA VAL A 3 -2.36 2.74 -16.24
C VAL A 3 -2.90 1.95 -17.42
N LEU A 4 -3.00 0.63 -17.26
CA LEU A 4 -3.56 -0.28 -18.25
C LEU A 4 -5.00 -0.60 -17.86
N GLN A 5 -5.96 -0.09 -18.64
CA GLN A 5 -7.38 -0.34 -18.50
C GLN A 5 -7.92 -0.88 -19.83
N PRO A 6 -8.40 -2.13 -19.88
CA PRO A 6 -9.02 -2.66 -21.09
C PRO A 6 -10.27 -1.89 -21.50
N ASP A 7 -10.49 -1.76 -22.80
CA ASP A 7 -11.69 -1.11 -23.35
C ASP A 7 -12.96 -1.84 -22.90
N GLY A 8 -13.99 -1.07 -22.55
CA GLY A 8 -15.29 -1.58 -22.12
C GLY A 8 -15.36 -2.05 -20.65
N TRP A 9 -14.25 -2.10 -19.91
CA TRP A 9 -14.27 -2.42 -18.49
C TRP A 9 -14.71 -1.23 -17.64
N SER A 10 -15.46 -1.48 -16.57
CA SER A 10 -15.77 -0.45 -15.57
C SER A 10 -14.50 0.09 -14.91
N GLN A 11 -14.52 1.38 -14.53
CA GLN A 11 -13.40 1.98 -13.83
C GLN A 11 -13.21 1.34 -12.44
N PRO A 12 -11.99 0.87 -12.11
CA PRO A 12 -11.69 0.37 -10.79
C PRO A 12 -11.71 1.52 -9.76
N LYS A 13 -12.03 1.19 -8.50
CA LYS A 13 -12.08 2.15 -7.38
C LYS A 13 -10.98 1.81 -6.39
N GLY A 14 -10.01 2.70 -6.23
CA GLY A 14 -8.92 2.55 -5.26
C GLY A 14 -7.73 1.70 -5.73
N TYR A 15 -7.69 1.29 -6.99
CA TYR A 15 -6.58 0.54 -7.60
C TYR A 15 -6.59 0.71 -9.12
N SER A 16 -5.53 0.28 -9.79
CA SER A 16 -5.46 0.14 -11.25
C SER A 16 -5.52 -1.33 -11.66
N ASN A 17 -6.26 -1.67 -12.73
CA ASN A 17 -6.32 -3.05 -13.24
C ASN A 17 -4.96 -3.56 -13.73
N GLY A 18 -4.12 -2.66 -14.25
CA GLY A 18 -2.74 -2.94 -14.59
C GLY A 18 -1.91 -1.67 -14.63
N VAL A 19 -0.59 -1.83 -14.52
CA VAL A 19 0.39 -0.75 -14.58
C VAL A 19 1.56 -1.19 -15.44
N MET A 20 1.94 -0.36 -16.41
CA MET A 20 3.19 -0.48 -17.17
C MET A 20 4.18 0.60 -16.72
N ALA A 21 5.42 0.21 -16.47
CA ALA A 21 6.49 1.12 -16.08
C ALA A 21 7.85 0.60 -16.55
N GLU A 22 8.80 1.52 -16.71
CA GLU A 22 10.20 1.26 -17.07
C GLU A 22 11.09 2.14 -16.17
N GLY A 23 12.23 1.60 -15.73
CA GLY A 23 13.18 2.31 -14.86
C GLY A 23 13.86 1.41 -13.83
N ARG A 24 14.33 2.00 -12.72
CA ARG A 24 14.97 1.27 -11.61
C ARG A 24 13.90 0.67 -10.70
N MET A 25 13.94 -0.64 -10.50
CA MET A 25 12.99 -1.33 -9.63
C MET A 25 13.42 -1.25 -8.17
N VAL A 26 12.47 -0.96 -7.29
CA VAL A 26 12.63 -1.01 -5.83
C VAL A 26 11.60 -2.00 -5.29
N PHE A 27 12.05 -2.99 -4.56
CA PHE A 27 11.23 -4.00 -3.91
C PHE A 27 11.21 -3.73 -2.41
N VAL A 28 10.05 -3.37 -1.87
CA VAL A 28 9.84 -3.08 -0.46
C VAL A 28 9.25 -4.33 0.18
N GLY A 29 9.96 -4.89 1.16
CA GLY A 29 9.45 -6.02 1.95
C GLY A 29 8.18 -5.62 2.72
N GLY A 30 7.41 -6.62 3.14
CA GLY A 30 6.17 -6.42 3.90
C GLY A 30 6.36 -5.48 5.08
N GLN A 31 5.63 -4.36 5.07
CA GLN A 31 5.56 -3.42 6.18
C GLN A 31 4.28 -3.65 6.97
N ILE A 32 4.35 -3.44 8.29
CA ILE A 32 3.21 -3.46 9.21
C ILE A 32 3.09 -2.11 9.92
N GLY A 33 2.02 -1.92 10.70
CA GLY A 33 1.63 -0.63 11.30
C GLY A 33 2.45 -0.13 12.49
N TRP A 34 3.71 -0.55 12.64
CA TRP A 34 4.62 -0.05 13.68
C TRP A 34 5.45 1.15 13.20
N ASN A 35 6.01 1.93 14.12
CA ASN A 35 6.94 3.01 13.80
C ASN A 35 8.37 2.48 13.57
N GLY A 36 9.33 3.37 13.29
CA GLY A 36 10.74 3.01 13.08
C GLY A 36 11.46 2.42 14.30
N GLN A 37 10.80 2.41 15.46
CA GLN A 37 11.27 1.82 16.71
C GLN A 37 10.57 0.48 17.02
N GLN A 38 9.81 -0.06 16.06
CA GLN A 38 9.02 -1.30 16.19
C GLN A 38 7.88 -1.21 17.21
N GLU A 39 7.33 -0.02 17.41
CA GLU A 39 6.22 0.22 18.33
C GLU A 39 4.92 0.48 17.56
N PHE A 40 3.84 -0.19 17.96
CA PHE A 40 2.50 0.10 17.46
C PHE A 40 1.89 1.25 18.26
N GLU A 41 1.71 2.40 17.62
CA GLU A 41 1.13 3.61 18.21
C GLU A 41 -0.40 3.62 18.21
N THR A 42 -1.02 2.63 17.56
CA THR A 42 -2.47 2.50 17.43
C THR A 42 -2.89 1.05 17.20
N ASP A 43 -4.08 0.72 17.69
CA ASP A 43 -4.79 -0.54 17.42
C ASP A 43 -5.92 -0.35 16.40
N ASP A 44 -6.14 0.88 15.91
CA ASP A 44 -7.13 1.16 14.88
C ASP A 44 -6.62 0.69 13.52
N PHE A 45 -7.43 -0.07 12.77
CA PHE A 45 -7.02 -0.60 11.46
C PHE A 45 -6.55 0.50 10.50
N ALA A 46 -7.31 1.59 10.37
CA ALA A 46 -6.94 2.70 9.50
C ALA A 46 -5.66 3.40 9.95
N GLY A 47 -5.40 3.47 11.26
CA GLY A 47 -4.16 4.00 11.82
C GLY A 47 -2.96 3.12 11.50
N GLN A 48 -3.09 1.80 11.67
CA GLN A 48 -2.04 0.85 11.27
C GLN A 48 -1.78 0.89 9.75
N VAL A 49 -2.81 1.06 8.92
CA VAL A 49 -2.62 1.25 7.47
C VAL A 49 -1.86 2.55 7.18
N GLU A 50 -2.22 3.67 7.82
CA GLU A 50 -1.52 4.93 7.63
C GLU A 50 -0.02 4.76 7.93
N GLN A 51 0.31 4.15 9.07
CA GLN A 51 1.70 3.92 9.46
C GLN A 51 2.41 2.95 8.51
N THR A 52 1.73 1.87 8.09
CA THR A 52 2.28 0.91 7.12
C THR A 52 2.65 1.60 5.80
N LEU A 53 1.78 2.47 5.29
CA LEU A 53 2.03 3.23 4.06
C LEU A 53 3.18 4.23 4.23
N ARG A 54 3.30 4.87 5.41
CA ARG A 54 4.44 5.75 5.73
C ARG A 54 5.75 4.99 5.68
N ASN A 55 5.82 3.82 6.30
CA ASN A 55 7.00 2.97 6.29
C ASN A 55 7.42 2.62 4.85
N ILE A 56 6.46 2.31 3.96
CA ILE A 56 6.74 2.07 2.54
C ILE A 56 7.34 3.30 1.88
N VAL A 57 6.75 4.48 2.08
CA VAL A 57 7.24 5.74 1.50
C VAL A 57 8.64 6.08 2.03
N ASP A 58 8.90 5.87 3.31
CA ASP A 58 10.20 6.12 3.94
C ASP A 58 11.29 5.20 3.35
N VAL A 59 10.98 3.93 3.11
CA VAL A 59 11.90 3.00 2.41
C VAL A 59 12.16 3.46 0.98
N LEU A 60 11.13 3.89 0.25
CA LEU A 60 11.30 4.41 -1.13
C LEU A 60 12.14 5.68 -1.16
N ALA A 61 12.01 6.56 -0.15
CA ALA A 61 12.75 7.80 -0.07
C ALA A 61 14.26 7.57 -0.01
N VAL A 62 14.72 6.47 0.62
CA VAL A 62 16.14 6.06 0.62
C VAL A 62 16.68 5.82 -0.80
N ALA A 63 15.83 5.34 -1.72
CA ALA A 63 16.18 5.15 -3.13
C ALA A 63 15.96 6.41 -3.99
N GLY A 64 15.50 7.52 -3.39
CA GLY A 64 15.11 8.74 -4.08
C GLY A 64 13.73 8.66 -4.74
N GLY A 65 12.84 7.79 -4.26
CA GLY A 65 11.47 7.63 -4.75
C GLY A 65 10.42 8.13 -3.77
N GLY A 66 9.27 8.54 -4.32
CA GLY A 66 8.03 8.84 -3.59
C GLY A 66 6.87 7.88 -3.89
N PRO A 67 5.70 8.09 -3.26
CA PRO A 67 4.51 7.25 -3.42
C PRO A 67 4.03 7.11 -4.87
N GLU A 68 4.19 8.13 -5.69
CA GLU A 68 3.86 8.15 -7.12
C GLU A 68 4.64 7.13 -7.97
N HIS A 69 5.72 6.57 -7.43
CA HIS A 69 6.53 5.55 -8.10
C HIS A 69 6.05 4.13 -7.83
N ILE A 70 5.12 3.93 -6.89
CA ILE A 70 4.62 2.60 -6.55
C ILE A 70 3.84 2.06 -7.73
N THR A 71 4.23 0.90 -8.26
CA THR A 71 3.55 0.25 -9.39
C THR A 71 2.62 -0.86 -8.93
N ARG A 72 2.94 -1.51 -7.80
CA ARG A 72 2.13 -2.59 -7.23
C ARG A 72 2.14 -2.56 -5.69
N MET A 73 1.00 -2.89 -5.09
CA MET A 73 0.89 -3.26 -3.68
C MET A 73 0.14 -4.58 -3.52
N THR A 74 0.56 -5.41 -2.57
CA THR A 74 -0.23 -6.56 -2.09
C THR A 74 -0.54 -6.35 -0.62
N TRP A 75 -1.82 -6.38 -0.27
CA TRP A 75 -2.31 -6.17 1.08
C TRP A 75 -2.75 -7.49 1.68
N TYR A 76 -2.19 -7.82 2.84
CA TYR A 76 -2.60 -8.95 3.66
C TYR A 76 -3.30 -8.40 4.89
N VAL A 77 -4.58 -8.74 5.08
CA VAL A 77 -5.38 -8.28 6.23
C VAL A 77 -5.83 -9.47 7.06
N VAL A 78 -5.90 -9.32 8.38
CA VAL A 78 -6.38 -10.40 9.26
C VAL A 78 -7.90 -10.49 9.27
N ASP A 79 -8.59 -9.34 9.22
CA ASP A 79 -10.06 -9.25 9.23
C ASP A 79 -10.58 -8.41 8.05
N LYS A 80 -11.18 -9.07 7.06
CA LYS A 80 -11.83 -8.41 5.92
C LYS A 80 -13.08 -7.63 6.34
N ALA A 81 -13.81 -8.07 7.36
CA ALA A 81 -15.00 -7.35 7.83
C ALA A 81 -14.61 -6.01 8.45
N GLU A 82 -13.53 -5.97 9.24
CA GLU A 82 -12.96 -4.71 9.75
C GLU A 82 -12.55 -3.79 8.60
N TYR A 83 -11.81 -4.30 7.62
CA TYR A 83 -11.43 -3.56 6.41
C TYR A 83 -12.64 -2.97 5.66
N LEU A 84 -13.71 -3.75 5.48
CA LEU A 84 -14.92 -3.29 4.78
C LEU A 84 -15.72 -2.27 5.60
N ALA A 85 -15.67 -2.36 6.93
CA ALA A 85 -16.36 -1.42 7.82
C ALA A 85 -15.66 -0.05 7.88
N CYS A 86 -14.35 0.01 7.67
CA CYS A 86 -13.55 1.24 7.84
C CYS A 86 -13.17 1.96 6.53
N GLN A 87 -13.89 1.72 5.42
CA GLN A 87 -13.51 2.22 4.08
C GLN A 87 -13.33 3.74 4.00
N ARG A 88 -14.09 4.51 4.78
CA ARG A 88 -14.02 5.98 4.77
C ARG A 88 -12.72 6.47 5.42
N GLU A 89 -12.43 5.97 6.61
CA GLU A 89 -11.23 6.27 7.39
C GLU A 89 -9.98 5.78 6.65
N LEU A 90 -10.07 4.59 6.06
CA LEU A 90 -9.02 4.01 5.23
C LEU A 90 -8.70 4.88 4.00
N GLY A 91 -9.73 5.37 3.31
CA GLY A 91 -9.54 6.28 2.17
C GLY A 91 -8.87 7.60 2.57
N ALA A 92 -9.14 8.10 3.78
CA ALA A 92 -8.48 9.29 4.32
C ALA A 92 -7.00 9.02 4.67
N ALA A 93 -6.73 7.93 5.37
CA ALA A 93 -5.38 7.47 5.71
C ALA A 93 -4.53 7.26 4.44
N TYR A 94 -5.07 6.57 3.44
CA TYR A 94 -4.41 6.33 2.17
C TYR A 94 -4.07 7.65 1.46
N ARG A 95 -5.05 8.56 1.27
CA ARG A 95 -4.81 9.84 0.57
C ARG A 95 -3.81 10.74 1.31
N LYS A 96 -3.75 10.66 2.63
CA LYS A 96 -2.80 11.44 3.44
C LYS A 96 -1.35 11.06 3.16
N VAL A 97 -1.08 9.81 2.81
CA VAL A 97 0.28 9.29 2.60
C VAL A 97 0.61 9.09 1.12
N ILE A 98 -0.29 8.45 0.37
CA ILE A 98 -0.08 8.07 -1.04
C ILE A 98 -0.64 9.12 -2.01
N GLY A 99 -1.55 9.98 -1.55
CA GLY A 99 -2.21 10.97 -2.40
C GLY A 99 -3.21 10.36 -3.37
N ASN A 100 -3.33 10.95 -4.56
CA ASN A 100 -4.23 10.50 -5.63
C ASN A 100 -3.54 9.53 -6.60
N HIS A 101 -2.70 8.64 -6.07
CA HIS A 101 -2.00 7.62 -6.84
C HIS A 101 -2.55 6.23 -6.53
N PHE A 102 -2.88 5.44 -7.55
CA PHE A 102 -3.51 4.13 -7.39
C PHE A 102 -2.74 3.06 -8.19
N PRO A 103 -1.83 2.29 -7.56
CA PRO A 103 -1.07 1.25 -8.22
C PRO A 103 -1.93 0.04 -8.59
N ALA A 104 -1.35 -0.95 -9.26
CA ALA A 104 -1.95 -2.28 -9.30
C ALA A 104 -2.03 -2.82 -7.87
N MET A 105 -3.17 -3.40 -7.50
CA MET A 105 -3.38 -3.83 -6.11
C MET A 105 -4.10 -5.17 -6.03
N ALA A 106 -3.65 -6.00 -5.09
CA ALA A 106 -4.39 -7.14 -4.59
C ALA A 106 -4.57 -7.01 -3.08
N LEU A 107 -5.70 -7.50 -2.56
CA LEU A 107 -5.95 -7.60 -1.13
C LEU A 107 -6.50 -8.99 -0.83
N VAL A 108 -5.89 -9.67 0.14
CA VAL A 108 -6.31 -10.99 0.60
C VAL A 108 -6.44 -11.00 2.12
N GLN A 109 -7.45 -11.73 2.61
CA GLN A 109 -7.50 -12.04 4.03
C GLN A 109 -6.57 -13.23 4.31
N VAL A 110 -5.74 -13.11 5.34
CA VAL A 110 -4.86 -14.18 5.83
C VAL A 110 -5.29 -14.63 7.22
N VAL A 111 -4.85 -15.82 7.62
CA VAL A 111 -5.20 -16.38 8.94
C VAL A 111 -4.45 -15.68 10.08
N ALA A 112 -3.23 -15.21 9.83
CA ALA A 112 -2.39 -14.50 10.79
C ALA A 112 -1.25 -13.77 10.06
N LEU A 113 -0.66 -12.78 10.73
CA LEU A 113 0.62 -12.15 10.39
C LEU A 113 1.69 -12.60 11.41
N VAL A 114 2.96 -12.29 11.16
CA VAL A 114 4.06 -12.67 12.07
C VAL A 114 3.92 -12.00 13.43
N GLU A 115 3.53 -10.73 13.45
CA GLU A 115 3.29 -9.96 14.69
C GLU A 115 1.79 -10.01 15.04
N ASP A 116 1.45 -10.56 16.21
CA ASP A 116 0.06 -10.77 16.63
C ASP A 116 -0.77 -9.47 16.71
N ARG A 117 -0.11 -8.33 16.97
CA ARG A 117 -0.75 -7.01 17.05
C ARG A 117 -0.97 -6.37 15.67
N ALA A 118 -0.33 -6.89 14.62
CA ALA A 118 -0.50 -6.39 13.27
C ALA A 118 -1.86 -6.82 12.70
N LYS A 119 -2.61 -5.86 12.17
CA LYS A 119 -3.88 -6.09 11.47
C LYS A 119 -3.73 -6.12 9.95
N VAL A 120 -2.64 -5.53 9.46
CA VAL A 120 -2.32 -5.39 8.04
C VAL A 120 -0.81 -5.51 7.81
N GLU A 121 -0.46 -6.17 6.72
CA GLU A 121 0.89 -6.16 6.14
C GLU A 121 0.79 -5.78 4.65
N ILE A 122 1.67 -4.90 4.17
CA ILE A 122 1.69 -4.45 2.78
C ILE A 122 3.10 -4.60 2.22
N GLU A 123 3.25 -5.38 1.15
CA GLU A 123 4.43 -5.34 0.29
C GLU A 123 4.20 -4.38 -0.88
N ALA A 124 5.27 -3.75 -1.36
CA ALA A 124 5.19 -2.84 -2.48
C ALA A 124 6.34 -3.05 -3.48
N THR A 125 6.03 -2.84 -4.75
CA THR A 125 7.03 -2.70 -5.82
C THR A 125 6.90 -1.31 -6.41
N ALA A 126 8.01 -0.62 -6.59
CA ALA A 126 8.07 0.70 -7.21
C ALA A 126 9.05 0.71 -8.38
N VAL A 127 8.83 1.63 -9.32
CA VAL A 127 9.72 1.87 -10.45
C VAL A 127 10.03 3.36 -10.50
N LEU A 128 11.30 3.69 -10.28
CA LEU A 128 11.81 5.05 -10.31
C LEU A 128 12.34 5.36 -11.72
N PRO A 129 12.32 6.63 -12.16
CA PRO A 129 12.94 7.03 -13.42
C PRO A 129 14.39 6.56 -13.52
N ALA A 130 14.80 6.16 -14.72
CA ALA A 130 16.21 6.13 -15.05
C ALA A 130 16.71 7.59 -15.01
N GLY A 131 17.77 7.84 -14.25
CA GLY A 131 18.39 9.16 -14.18
C GLY A 131 19.03 9.57 -15.51
#